data_AF-A0A182JSU0-F1
#
_entry.id   AF-A0A182JSU0-F1
#
_cell.length_a   1.000
_cell.length_b   1.000
_cell.length_c   1.000
_cell.angle_alpha   90.00
_cell.angle_beta   90.00
_cell.angle_gamma   90.00
#
_symmetry.space_group_name_H-M   'P 1'
#
loop_
_entity.id
_entity.type
_entity.pdbx_description
1 polymer ?
#
loop_
_entity_poly.entity_id
_entity_poly.type
_entity_poly.pdbx_seq_one_letter_code
_entity_poly.pdbx_strand_id
1 'polypeptide(L)'
;YGRGFGIVGPLLGDDSILNVPNGFYGIFYYFLVAAFSFSNHIVISRLNSYLILLSNCLSLYLAYLLYFVLEDMCIVCVTTYAVNLISLILALQKIQVLIRDEQVMRAFKIDKAK
;
A
#
# COMPACT_ATOMS: atom_id res chain seq x y z
N TYR A 1 -9.49 -1.82 18.14
CA TYR A 1 -9.05 -1.54 16.76
C TYR A 1 -7.56 -1.21 16.60
N GLY A 2 -6.83 -0.77 17.64
CA GLY A 2 -5.40 -0.43 17.52
C GLY A 2 -4.41 -1.59 17.38
N ARG A 3 -4.86 -2.84 17.55
CA ARG A 3 -4.12 -4.08 17.28
C ARG A 3 -4.84 -4.90 16.22
N GLY A 4 -4.07 -5.45 15.27
CA GLY A 4 -4.57 -6.36 14.24
C GLY A 4 -5.78 -5.82 13.45
N PHE A 5 -5.85 -4.50 13.25
CA PHE A 5 -6.97 -3.79 12.61
C PHE A 5 -8.34 -3.98 13.27
N GLY A 6 -8.40 -4.60 14.46
CA GLY A 6 -9.64 -5.04 15.10
C GLY A 6 -10.31 -6.26 14.44
N ILE A 7 -9.65 -6.89 13.46
CA ILE A 7 -10.17 -8.03 12.69
C ILE A 7 -9.39 -9.32 13.04
N VAL A 8 -8.09 -9.18 13.32
CA VAL A 8 -7.21 -10.33 13.56
C VAL A 8 -7.54 -11.06 14.86
N GLY A 9 -7.86 -10.36 15.95
CA GLY A 9 -8.25 -10.99 17.22
C GLY A 9 -9.46 -11.93 17.08
N PRO A 10 -10.60 -11.47 16.51
CA PRO A 10 -11.76 -12.32 16.28
C PRO A 10 -11.53 -13.48 15.31
N LEU A 11 -10.63 -13.34 14.34
CA LEU A 11 -10.44 -14.33 13.27
C LEU A 11 -9.37 -15.37 13.60
N LEU A 12 -8.26 -14.95 14.23
CA LEU A 12 -7.06 -15.75 14.45
C LEU A 12 -6.77 -16.00 15.94
N GLY A 13 -7.57 -15.43 16.84
CA GLY A 13 -7.39 -15.51 18.30
C GLY A 13 -6.55 -14.36 18.84
N ASP A 14 -6.89 -13.90 20.05
CA ASP A 14 -6.22 -12.76 20.67
C ASP A 14 -4.74 -13.03 21.03
N ASP A 15 -4.37 -14.30 21.24
CA ASP A 15 -2.99 -14.75 21.47
C ASP A 15 -2.19 -15.00 20.19
N SER A 16 -2.77 -14.75 19.02
CA SER A 16 -2.07 -14.92 17.75
C SER A 16 -0.88 -13.97 17.64
N ILE A 17 0.24 -14.46 17.10
CA ILE A 17 1.44 -13.66 16.78
C ILE A 17 1.10 -12.51 15.81
N LEU A 18 -0.01 -12.62 15.07
CA LEU A 18 -0.51 -11.59 14.18
C LEU A 18 -1.31 -10.49 14.91
N ASN A 19 -1.63 -10.61 16.19
CA ASN A 19 -2.33 -9.57 16.94
C ASN A 19 -1.40 -8.43 17.40
N VAL A 20 -0.59 -7.91 16.48
CA VAL A 20 0.38 -6.83 16.75
C VAL A 20 -0.24 -5.44 16.55
N PRO A 21 0.34 -4.38 17.16
CA PRO A 21 -0.13 -3.01 16.95
C PRO A 21 -0.12 -2.62 15.47
N ASN A 22 -1.13 -1.87 15.02
CA ASN A 22 -1.24 -1.42 13.62
C ASN A 22 -0.02 -0.63 13.15
N GLY A 23 0.66 0.08 14.05
CA GLY A 23 1.91 0.78 13.74
C GLY A 23 3.03 -0.15 13.27
N PHE A 24 3.10 -1.38 13.78
CA PHE A 24 4.09 -2.36 13.34
C PHE A 24 3.84 -2.80 11.89
N TYR A 25 2.57 -3.03 11.52
CA TYR A 25 2.16 -3.26 10.14
C TYR A 25 2.53 -2.10 9.23
N GLY A 26 2.34 -0.86 9.70
CA GLY A 26 2.74 0.35 8.98
C GLY A 26 4.24 0.40 8.71
N ILE A 27 5.08 0.16 9.72
CA ILE A 27 6.55 0.15 9.57
C ILE A 27 6.98 -0.91 8.56
N PHE A 28 6.48 -2.13 8.69
CA PHE A 28 6.79 -3.22 7.78
C PHE A 28 6.36 -2.89 6.33
N TYR A 29 5.17 -2.32 6.16
CA TYR A 29 4.67 -1.85 4.87
C TYR A 29 5.59 -0.78 4.25
N TYR A 30 5.92 0.28 4.99
CA TYR A 30 6.77 1.35 4.45
C TYR A 30 8.18 0.85 4.10
N PHE A 31 8.72 -0.09 4.89
CA PHE A 31 10.00 -0.72 4.61
C PHE A 31 9.96 -1.52 3.30
N LEU A 32 8.93 -2.34 3.08
CA LEU A 32 8.74 -3.08 1.83
C LEU A 32 8.54 -2.15 0.63
N VAL A 33 7.71 -1.12 0.78
CA VAL A 33 7.47 -0.14 -0.29
C VAL A 33 8.75 0.58 -0.67
N ALA A 34 9.55 1.01 0.32
CA ALA A 34 10.84 1.64 0.07
C ALA A 34 11.79 0.67 -0.63
N ALA A 35 11.96 -0.55 -0.12
CA ALA A 35 12.83 -1.57 -0.71
C ALA A 35 12.45 -1.90 -2.17
N PHE A 36 11.16 -2.04 -2.45
CA PHE A 36 10.67 -2.30 -3.81
C PHE A 36 10.72 -1.07 -4.71
N SER A 37 10.68 0.14 -4.15
CA SER A 37 10.81 1.37 -4.93
C SER A 37 12.20 1.52 -5.55
N PHE A 38 13.25 1.04 -4.87
CA PHE A 38 14.63 1.00 -5.38
C PHE A 38 14.86 -0.04 -6.48
N SER A 39 13.94 -0.99 -6.67
CA SER A 39 14.08 -1.99 -7.71
C SER A 39 13.50 -1.51 -9.04
N ASN A 40 14.29 -1.62 -10.11
CA ASN A 40 13.91 -1.25 -11.47
C ASN A 40 13.22 -2.38 -12.25
N HIS A 41 12.92 -3.51 -11.60
CA HIS A 41 12.20 -4.60 -12.25
C HIS A 41 10.71 -4.30 -12.37
N ILE A 42 10.15 -4.45 -13.56
CA ILE A 42 8.72 -4.22 -13.86
C ILE A 42 7.79 -5.02 -12.93
N VAL A 43 8.17 -6.26 -12.60
CA VAL A 43 7.40 -7.16 -11.73
C VAL A 43 7.35 -6.63 -10.30
N ILE A 44 8.51 -6.18 -9.79
CA ILE A 44 8.62 -5.63 -8.43
C ILE A 44 7.85 -4.31 -8.35
N SER A 45 7.93 -3.47 -9.37
CA SER A 45 7.18 -2.22 -9.41
C SER A 45 5.66 -2.44 -9.49
N ARG A 46 5.19 -3.49 -10.18
CA ARG A 46 3.78 -3.90 -10.16
C ARG A 46 3.37 -4.38 -8.77
N LEU A 47 4.16 -5.24 -8.13
CA LEU A 47 3.88 -5.72 -6.78
C LEU A 47 3.81 -4.57 -5.77
N ASN A 48 4.75 -3.63 -5.85
CA ASN A 48 4.75 -2.43 -5.02
C ASN A 48 3.46 -1.62 -5.19
N SER A 49 2.98 -1.49 -6.42
CA SER A 49 1.74 -0.77 -6.71
C SER A 49 0.51 -1.45 -6.10
N TYR A 50 0.43 -2.79 -6.14
CA TYR A 50 -0.63 -3.54 -5.47
C TYR A 50 -0.59 -3.36 -3.95
N LEU A 51 0.60 -3.38 -3.34
CA LEU A 51 0.77 -3.13 -1.90
C LEU A 51 0.30 -1.73 -1.51
N ILE A 52 0.64 -0.71 -2.30
CA ILE A 52 0.24 0.67 -2.05
C ILE A 52 -1.28 0.85 -2.19
N LEU A 53 -1.89 0.20 -3.19
CA LEU A 53 -3.35 0.19 -3.36
C LEU A 53 -4.04 -0.45 -2.14
N LEU A 54 -3.55 -1.63 -1.72
CA LEU A 54 -4.09 -2.33 -0.55
C LEU A 54 -3.98 -1.48 0.72
N SER A 55 -2.83 -0.83 0.94
CA SER A 55 -2.60 0.05 2.09
C SER A 55 -3.55 1.27 2.09
N ASN A 56 -3.92 1.79 0.92
CA ASN A 56 -4.89 2.87 0.81
C ASN A 56 -6.31 2.42 1.12
N CYS A 57 -6.74 1.25 0.62
CA CYS A 57 -8.02 0.66 1.00
C CYS A 57 -8.10 0.44 2.53
N LEU A 58 -7.01 -0.07 3.11
CA LEU A 58 -6.92 -0.27 4.56
C LEU A 58 -6.97 1.07 5.31
N SER A 59 -6.26 2.09 4.84
CA SER A 59 -6.27 3.44 5.44
C SER A 59 -7.67 4.07 5.42
N LEU A 60 -8.43 3.91 4.33
CA LEU A 60 -9.85 4.32 4.25
C LEU A 60 -10.71 3.59 5.30
N TYR A 61 -10.49 2.28 5.48
CA TYR A 61 -11.18 1.49 6.50
C TYR A 61 -10.86 2.00 7.92
N LEU A 62 -9.58 2.23 8.26
CA LEU A 62 -9.25 2.79 9.57
C LEU A 62 -9.77 4.23 9.74
N ALA A 63 -9.77 5.05 8.69
CA ALA A 63 -10.31 6.40 8.75
C ALA A 63 -11.82 6.38 9.04
N TYR A 64 -12.56 5.46 8.41
CA TYR A 64 -13.97 5.22 8.71
C TYR A 64 -14.17 4.80 10.18
N LEU A 65 -13.38 3.85 10.69
CA LEU A 65 -13.44 3.44 12.10
C LEU A 65 -13.11 4.60 13.05
N LEU A 66 -12.11 5.42 12.74
CA LEU A 66 -11.72 6.52 13.62
C LEU A 66 -12.83 7.57 13.74
N TYR A 67 -13.44 7.93 12.61
CA TYR A 67 -14.48 8.96 12.55
C TYR A 67 -15.83 8.48 13.09
N PHE A 68 -16.28 7.28 12.72
CA PHE A 68 -17.62 6.78 13.07
C PHE A 68 -17.67 5.95 14.34
N VAL A 69 -16.57 5.31 14.77
CA VAL A 69 -16.58 4.37 15.90
C VAL A 69 -15.87 4.94 17.12
N LEU A 70 -14.67 5.50 16.95
CA LEU A 70 -13.90 6.03 18.08
C LEU A 70 -14.22 7.50 18.39
N GLU A 71 -14.75 8.27 17.42
CA GLU A 71 -14.97 9.72 17.52
C GLU A 71 -13.71 10.52 17.96
N ASP A 72 -12.52 9.95 17.73
CA ASP A 72 -11.23 10.51 18.16
C ASP A 72 -10.43 11.06 16.97
N MET A 73 -10.02 12.32 17.07
CA MET A 73 -9.21 12.99 16.04
C MET A 73 -7.72 12.79 16.29
N CYS A 74 -7.19 11.60 15.98
CA CYS A 74 -5.76 11.34 16.07
C CYS A 74 -4.99 11.95 14.89
N ILE A 75 -4.31 13.08 15.12
CA ILE A 75 -3.48 13.77 14.11
C ILE A 75 -2.44 12.84 13.50
N VAL A 76 -1.78 11.99 14.29
CA VAL A 76 -0.75 11.05 13.80
C VAL A 76 -1.35 10.06 12.81
N CYS A 77 -2.54 9.52 13.09
CA CYS A 77 -3.25 8.64 12.17
C CYS A 77 -3.63 9.38 10.88
N VAL A 78 -4.18 10.59 10.99
CA VAL A 78 -4.54 11.43 9.83
C VAL A 78 -3.32 11.72 8.95
N THR A 79 -2.17 12.07 9.54
CA THR A 79 -0.93 12.30 8.78
C THR A 79 -0.45 11.02 8.09
N THR A 80 -0.60 9.86 8.72
CA THR A 80 -0.21 8.58 8.11
C THR A 80 -1.11 8.25 6.92
N TYR A 81 -2.41 8.56 7.00
CA TYR A 81 -3.34 8.38 5.88
C TYR A 81 -3.02 9.33 4.72
N ALA A 82 -2.67 10.58 5.02
CA ALA A 82 -2.22 11.54 4.02
C ALA A 82 -0.94 11.06 3.31
N VAL A 83 0.05 10.53 4.06
CA VAL A 83 1.27 9.95 3.48
C VAL A 83 0.95 8.74 2.60
N ASN A 84 0.02 7.87 3.01
CA ASN A 84 -0.42 6.75 2.19
C ASN A 84 -1.11 7.20 0.89
N LEU A 85 -1.90 8.27 0.93
CA LEU A 85 -2.54 8.85 -0.25
C LEU A 85 -1.51 9.45 -1.22
N ILE A 86 -0.53 10.19 -0.71
CA ILE A 86 0.57 10.73 -1.53
C ILE A 86 1.36 9.57 -2.16
N SER A 87 1.63 8.51 -1.40
CA SER A 87 2.30 7.31 -1.90
C SER A 87 1.51 6.64 -3.03
N LEU A 88 0.17 6.63 -2.96
CA LEU A 88 -0.69 6.16 -4.04
C LEU A 88 -0.54 7.00 -5.30
N ILE A 89 -0.57 8.32 -5.18
CA ILE A 89 -0.42 9.23 -6.32
C ILE A 89 0.92 8.99 -7.02
N LEU A 90 2.01 8.92 -6.26
CA LEU A 90 3.35 8.63 -6.80
C LEU A 90 3.41 7.23 -7.45
N ALA A 91 2.77 6.23 -6.85
CA ALA A 91 2.72 4.88 -7.41
C ALA A 91 1.94 4.82 -8.72
N LEU A 92 0.79 5.52 -8.80
CA LEU A 92 -0.02 5.62 -10.01
C LEU A 92 0.75 6.31 -11.13
N GLN A 93 1.46 7.40 -10.84
CA GLN A 93 2.34 8.05 -11.81
C GLN A 93 3.43 7.09 -12.31
N LYS A 94 4.10 6.37 -11.40
CA LYS A 94 5.12 5.36 -11.75
C LYS A 94 4.53 4.26 -12.63
N ILE A 95 3.33 3.75 -12.32
CA ILE A 95 2.70 2.68 -13.10
C ILE A 95 2.30 3.15 -14.51
N GLN A 96 1.82 4.39 -14.64
CA GLN A 96 1.45 4.95 -15.94
C GLN A 96 2.66 5.09 -16.86
N VAL A 97 3.81 5.51 -16.32
CA VAL A 97 5.07 5.57 -17.07
C VAL A 97 5.52 4.18 -17.47
N LEU A 98 5.50 3.21 -16.55
CA LEU A 98 5.94 1.84 -16.84
C LEU A 98 5.06 1.12 -17.88
N ILE A 99 3.74 1.31 -17.82
CA ILE A 99 2.81 0.75 -18.82
C ILE A 99 3.10 1.33 -20.21
N ARG A 100 3.38 2.64 -20.28
CA ARG A 100 3.75 3.31 -21.53
C ARG A 100 5.04 2.74 -22.11
N ASP A 101 6.07 2.58 -21.28
CA ASP A 101 7.36 2.01 -21.70
C ASP A 101 7.22 0.56 -22.20
N GLU A 102 6.40 -0.27 -21.53
CA GLU A 102 6.15 -1.64 -21.97
C GLU A 102 5.46 -1.69 -23.34
N GLN A 103 4.47 -0.82 -23.58
CA GLN A 103 3.77 -0.72 -24.87
C GLN A 103 4.72 -0.30 -26.00
N VAL A 104 5.59 0.69 -25.75
CA VAL A 104 6.59 1.16 -26.71
C VAL A 104 7.58 0.04 -27.04
N MET A 105 8.11 -0.65 -26.04
CA MET A 105 9.03 -1.77 -26.25
C MET A 105 8.39 -2.92 -27.03
N ARG A 106 7.11 -3.24 -26.79
CA ARG A 106 6.38 -4.23 -27.59
C ARG A 106 6.23 -3.79 -29.04
N ALA A 107 5.89 -2.52 -29.30
CA ALA A 107 5.75 -1.99 -30.65
C ALA A 107 7.06 -2.10 -31.45
N PHE A 108 8.20 -1.70 -30.87
CA PHE A 108 9.51 -1.86 -31.49
C PHE A 108 9.87 -3.33 -31.76
N LYS A 109 9.49 -4.24 -30.87
CA LYS A 109 9.76 -5.67 -31.04
C LYS A 109 8.98 -6.28 -32.19
N ILE A 110 7.74 -5.82 -32.41
CA ILE A 110 6.88 -6.21 -33.54
C ILE A 110 7.45 -5.66 -34.85
N ASP A 111 7.87 -4.39 -34.87
CA ASP A 111 8.47 -3.75 -36.05
C ASP A 111 9.74 -4.47 -36.51
N LYS A 112 10.64 -4.81 -35.58
CA LYS A 112 11.88 -5.53 -35.87
C LYS A 112 11.68 -6.99 -36.29
N ALA A 113 10.52 -7.58 -36.02
CA ALA A 113 10.20 -8.96 -36.37
C ALA A 113 9.57 -9.10 -37.77
N LYS A 114 9.29 -7.98 -38.43
CA LYS A 114 8.74 -7.89 -39.79
C LYS A 114 9.86 -7.68 -40.81
#